data_AF-A0A8B7XHL5-F1
#
_entry.id   AF-A0A8B7XHL5-F1
#
_cell.length_a   1.000
_cell.length_b   1.000
_cell.length_c   1.000
_cell.angle_alpha   90.00
_cell.angle_beta   90.00
_cell.angle_gamma   90.00
#
_symmetry.space_group_name_H-M   'P 1'
#
loop_
_entity.id
_entity.type
_entity.pdbx_description
1 polymer ?
#
loop_
_entity_poly.entity_id
_entity_poly.type
_entity_poly.pdbx_seq_one_letter_code
_entity_poly.pdbx_strand_id
1 'polypeptide(L)'
;MDLEVRTIPSSDRQKYSTRLRSYEAELTRLEKDLRKAKIAFRDGDASREELLGIDDPRNSEDQRARLLDNTERLERSGKKLEAGYRMTIETGTFARFYKKDVTSASTIGEHVLAEELGQGILENLHKDREKIQRSRARLRETDAGVGQSSRVLSGMMRRIIQNRILMVFLAIVFLAIIIIIIYFMAKKK
;
A
#
# COMPACT_ATOMS: atom_id res chain seq x y z
N MET A 1 14.65 -41.87 -33.25
CA MET A 1 13.35 -42.37 -33.72
C MET A 1 13.21 -42.35 -35.26
N ASP A 2 14.24 -41.94 -36.02
CA ASP A 2 14.24 -42.06 -37.50
C ASP A 2 14.69 -43.44 -38.03
N LEU A 3 15.12 -44.34 -37.15
CA LEU A 3 15.75 -45.61 -37.53
C LEU A 3 14.74 -46.73 -37.85
N GLU A 4 13.48 -46.60 -37.43
CA GLU A 4 12.44 -47.65 -37.63
C GLU A 4 11.62 -47.46 -38.92
N VAL A 5 11.68 -46.29 -39.55
CA VAL A 5 10.88 -45.98 -40.76
C VAL A 5 11.56 -46.48 -42.05
N ARG A 6 12.79 -47.01 -41.96
CA ARG A 6 13.54 -47.49 -43.13
C ARG A 6 13.14 -48.90 -43.59
N THR A 7 12.38 -49.66 -42.81
CA THR A 7 12.02 -51.06 -43.12
C THR A 7 10.59 -51.28 -43.63
N ILE A 8 9.78 -50.22 -43.78
CA ILE A 8 8.37 -50.32 -44.22
C ILE A 8 8.20 -49.83 -45.69
N PRO A 9 7.29 -50.43 -46.50
CA PRO A 9 7.13 -50.13 -47.94
C PRO A 9 6.83 -48.65 -48.24
N SER A 10 7.24 -48.19 -49.42
CA SER A 10 7.26 -46.77 -49.85
C SER A 10 5.89 -46.06 -49.88
N SER A 11 4.77 -46.79 -49.87
CA SER A 11 3.41 -46.23 -49.93
C SER A 11 2.93 -45.62 -48.60
N ASP A 12 3.34 -46.16 -47.46
CA ASP A 12 2.82 -45.71 -46.15
C ASP A 12 3.77 -44.75 -45.42
N ARG A 13 5.02 -44.63 -45.87
CA ARG A 13 6.01 -43.70 -45.32
C ARG A 13 5.53 -42.26 -45.29
N GLN A 14 4.76 -41.83 -46.28
CA GLN A 14 4.25 -40.46 -46.37
C GLN A 14 3.16 -40.16 -45.34
N LYS A 15 2.35 -41.17 -44.98
CA LYS A 15 1.33 -41.04 -43.93
C LYS A 15 1.98 -41.00 -42.55
N TYR A 16 2.94 -41.88 -42.30
CA TYR A 16 3.65 -41.93 -41.02
C TYR A 16 4.57 -40.72 -40.82
N SER A 17 5.24 -40.22 -41.86
CA SER A 17 6.07 -39.01 -41.75
C SER A 17 5.24 -37.76 -41.47
N THR A 18 4.05 -37.65 -42.05
CA THR A 18 3.11 -36.55 -41.77
C THR A 18 2.62 -36.62 -40.32
N ARG A 19 2.27 -37.82 -39.84
CA ARG A 19 1.84 -38.03 -38.45
C ARG A 19 2.97 -37.79 -37.44
N LEU A 20 4.20 -38.19 -37.77
CA LEU A 20 5.36 -37.94 -36.93
C LEU A 20 5.62 -36.44 -36.80
N ARG A 21 5.55 -35.70 -37.92
CA ARG A 21 5.69 -34.23 -37.91
C ARG A 21 4.56 -33.55 -37.14
N SER A 22 3.32 -34.05 -37.23
CA SER A 22 2.22 -33.50 -36.42
C SER A 22 2.42 -33.78 -34.93
N TYR A 23 2.88 -34.98 -34.54
CA TYR A 23 3.18 -35.30 -33.15
C TYR A 23 4.36 -34.50 -32.60
N GLU A 24 5.39 -34.26 -33.40
CA GLU A 24 6.54 -33.43 -33.01
C GLU A 24 6.14 -31.96 -32.84
N ALA A 25 5.27 -31.45 -33.72
CA ALA A 25 4.70 -30.11 -33.58
C ALA A 25 3.79 -29.99 -32.35
N GLU A 26 3.01 -31.02 -32.03
CA GLU A 26 2.18 -31.05 -30.82
C GLU A 26 3.03 -31.11 -29.55
N LEU A 27 4.09 -31.91 -29.51
CA LEU A 27 5.00 -31.97 -28.37
C LEU A 27 5.70 -30.64 -28.11
N THR A 28 6.20 -29.98 -29.16
CA THR A 28 6.87 -28.67 -29.03
C THR A 28 5.90 -27.56 -28.64
N ARG A 29 4.64 -27.63 -29.08
CA ARG A 29 3.57 -26.73 -28.63
C ARG A 29 3.24 -26.95 -27.16
N LEU A 30 3.06 -28.20 -26.75
CA LEU A 30 2.71 -28.56 -25.38
C LEU A 30 3.82 -28.18 -24.40
N GLU A 31 5.10 -28.36 -24.77
CA GLU A 31 6.24 -27.94 -23.94
C GLU A 31 6.26 -26.41 -23.71
N LYS A 32 5.96 -25.62 -24.75
CA LYS A 32 5.86 -24.16 -24.63
C LYS A 32 4.71 -23.75 -23.72
N ASP A 33 3.55 -24.39 -23.86
CA ASP A 33 2.39 -24.13 -23.01
C ASP A 33 2.69 -24.50 -21.55
N LEU A 34 3.42 -25.59 -21.31
CA LEU A 34 3.88 -25.98 -19.98
C LEU A 34 4.87 -24.99 -19.37
N ARG A 35 5.86 -24.50 -20.14
CA ARG A 35 6.80 -23.47 -19.67
C ARG A 35 6.08 -22.16 -19.35
N LYS A 36 5.12 -21.75 -20.18
CA LYS A 36 4.33 -20.54 -19.96
C LYS A 36 3.46 -20.67 -18.71
N ALA A 37 2.81 -21.82 -18.52
CA ALA A 37 2.05 -22.12 -17.31
C ALA A 37 2.95 -22.17 -16.06
N LYS A 38 4.14 -22.76 -16.16
CA LYS A 38 5.11 -22.83 -15.05
C LYS A 38 5.60 -21.45 -14.61
N ILE A 39 5.82 -20.53 -15.53
CA ILE A 39 6.22 -19.15 -15.22
C ILE A 39 5.06 -18.38 -14.57
N ALA A 40 3.85 -18.51 -15.11
CA ALA A 40 2.65 -17.90 -14.54
C ALA A 40 2.34 -18.41 -13.12
N PHE A 41 2.60 -19.69 -12.86
CA PHE A 41 2.43 -20.29 -11.53
C PHE A 41 3.48 -19.79 -10.54
N ARG A 42 4.76 -19.68 -10.94
CA ARG A 42 5.85 -19.18 -10.10
C ARG A 42 5.69 -17.70 -9.71
N ASP A 43 5.20 -16.88 -10.65
CA ASP A 43 4.94 -15.45 -10.42
C ASP A 43 3.73 -15.22 -9.48
N GLY A 44 2.71 -16.07 -9.62
CA GLY A 44 1.55 -16.08 -8.73
C GLY A 44 1.87 -16.56 -7.31
N ASP A 45 2.79 -17.51 -7.16
CA ASP A 45 3.23 -18.02 -5.86
C ASP A 45 4.12 -17.01 -5.13
N ALA A 46 5.07 -16.37 -5.84
CA ALA A 46 5.93 -15.34 -5.26
C ALA A 46 5.14 -14.09 -4.79
N SER A 47 4.17 -13.64 -5.59
CA SER A 47 3.29 -12.52 -5.22
C SER A 47 2.37 -12.87 -4.05
N ARG A 48 2.00 -14.15 -3.93
CA ARG A 48 1.16 -14.66 -2.84
C ARG A 48 1.98 -14.89 -1.58
N GLU A 49 3.25 -15.25 -1.68
CA GLU A 49 4.20 -15.38 -0.58
C GLU A 49 4.55 -14.00 0.01
N GLU A 50 4.67 -12.97 -0.83
CA GLU A 50 4.81 -11.57 -0.39
C GLU A 50 3.53 -11.05 0.30
N LEU A 51 2.35 -11.47 -0.17
CA LEU A 51 1.05 -11.05 0.40
C LEU A 51 0.62 -11.88 1.63
N LEU A 52 1.06 -13.14 1.73
CA LEU A 52 0.79 -14.05 2.85
C LEU A 52 1.95 -14.15 3.85
N GLY A 53 3.00 -13.33 3.71
CA GLY A 53 4.04 -13.11 4.73
C GLY A 53 3.52 -12.43 6.01
N ILE A 54 2.27 -12.70 6.38
CA ILE A 54 1.50 -12.10 7.47
C ILE A 54 2.02 -12.52 8.85
N ASP A 55 2.97 -13.45 8.93
CA ASP A 55 3.58 -13.89 10.19
C ASP A 55 5.12 -13.78 10.20
N ASP A 56 5.71 -12.74 9.57
CA ASP A 56 7.11 -12.40 9.88
C ASP A 56 7.18 -11.57 11.17
N PRO A 57 7.71 -12.11 12.29
CA PRO A 57 7.84 -11.38 13.56
C PRO A 57 8.63 -10.07 13.44
N ARG A 58 9.42 -9.89 12.37
CA ARG A 58 10.17 -8.65 12.11
C ARG A 58 9.27 -7.45 11.75
N ASN A 59 8.20 -7.67 10.99
CA ASN A 59 7.27 -6.58 10.61
C ASN A 59 6.41 -6.13 11.81
N SER A 60 6.07 -7.05 12.71
CA SER A 60 5.36 -6.74 13.96
C SER A 60 6.23 -5.92 14.93
N GLU A 61 7.52 -6.24 15.05
CA GLU A 61 8.45 -5.43 15.83
C GLU A 61 8.65 -4.03 15.23
N ASP A 62 8.78 -3.91 13.90
CA ASP A 62 8.90 -2.61 13.23
C ASP A 62 7.64 -1.74 13.40
N GLN A 63 6.45 -2.34 13.39
CA GLN A 63 5.21 -1.62 13.67
C GLN A 63 5.14 -1.17 15.13
N ARG A 64 5.57 -2.01 16.09
CA ARG A 64 5.65 -1.64 17.51
C ARG A 64 6.64 -0.52 17.76
N ALA A 65 7.82 -0.56 17.13
CA ALA A 65 8.83 0.48 17.24
C ALA A 65 8.30 1.84 16.74
N ARG A 66 7.55 1.85 15.63
CA ARG A 66 6.91 3.07 15.10
C ARG A 66 5.83 3.63 16.02
N LEU A 67 5.03 2.76 16.65
CA LEU A 67 3.99 3.19 17.60
C LEU A 67 4.58 3.74 18.89
N LEU A 68 5.71 3.18 19.35
CA LEU A 68 6.46 3.68 20.49
C LEU A 68 7.08 5.05 20.22
N ASP A 69 7.73 5.24 19.05
CA ASP A 69 8.26 6.56 18.64
C ASP A 69 7.13 7.60 18.54
N ASN A 70 5.99 7.22 17.96
CA ASN A 70 4.84 8.13 17.86
C ASN A 70 4.29 8.51 19.24
N THR A 71 4.20 7.55 20.15
CA THR A 71 3.82 7.75 21.55
C THR A 71 4.80 8.68 22.28
N GLU A 72 6.11 8.46 22.15
CA GLU A 72 7.13 9.29 22.79
C GLU A 72 7.08 10.74 22.27
N ARG A 73 6.92 10.89 20.95
CA ARG A 73 6.78 12.22 20.32
C ARG A 73 5.51 12.93 20.77
N LEU A 74 4.41 12.20 20.92
CA LEU A 74 3.16 12.74 21.43
C LEU A 74 3.29 13.16 22.90
N GLU A 75 3.91 12.34 23.76
CA GLU A 75 4.16 12.66 25.16
C GLU A 75 5.05 13.91 25.28
N ARG A 76 6.13 13.98 24.49
CA ARG A 76 7.04 15.13 24.46
C ARG A 76 6.33 16.40 23.98
N SER A 77 5.45 16.29 22.99
CA SER A 77 4.63 17.41 22.52
C SER A 77 3.61 17.84 23.58
N GLY A 78 3.00 16.89 24.29
CA GLY A 78 2.07 17.14 25.39
C GLY A 78 2.73 17.92 26.52
N LYS A 79 3.91 17.48 26.99
CA LYS A 79 4.68 18.19 28.02
C LYS A 79 5.06 19.61 27.61
N LYS A 80 5.43 19.83 26.34
CA LYS A 80 5.72 21.17 25.81
C LYS A 80 4.48 22.06 25.77
N LEU A 81 3.33 21.49 25.40
CA LEU A 81 2.05 22.21 25.38
C LEU A 81 1.63 22.60 26.80
N GLU A 82 1.76 21.71 27.77
CA GLU A 82 1.45 21.96 29.17
C GLU A 82 2.36 23.04 29.78
N ALA A 83 3.67 22.98 29.50
CA ALA A 83 4.61 24.02 29.92
C ALA A 83 4.28 25.37 29.27
N GLY A 84 3.92 25.38 27.99
CA GLY A 84 3.46 26.59 27.29
C GLY A 84 2.17 27.15 27.87
N TYR A 85 1.19 26.28 28.17
CA TYR A 85 -0.07 26.66 28.79
C TYR A 85 0.14 27.25 30.19
N ARG A 86 0.96 26.60 31.01
CA ARG A 86 1.35 27.12 32.33
C ARG A 86 2.01 28.49 32.20
N MET A 87 2.95 28.65 31.26
CA MET A 87 3.61 29.93 31.01
C MET A 87 2.60 31.00 30.59
N THR A 88 1.63 30.68 29.72
CA THR A 88 0.58 31.65 29.34
C THR A 88 -0.32 32.05 30.50
N ILE A 89 -0.64 31.12 31.41
CA ILE A 89 -1.39 31.44 32.63
C ILE A 89 -0.56 32.32 33.55
N GLU A 90 0.71 31.96 33.79
CA GLU A 90 1.62 32.74 34.64
C GLU A 90 1.85 34.14 34.07
N THR A 91 2.00 34.28 32.75
CA THR A 91 2.06 35.59 32.08
C THR A 91 0.73 36.33 32.18
N GLY A 92 -0.41 35.64 32.08
CA GLY A 92 -1.73 36.24 32.21
C GLY A 92 -2.05 36.71 33.64
N THR A 93 -1.60 35.98 34.65
CA THR A 93 -1.71 36.39 36.05
C THR A 93 -0.73 37.53 36.33
N PHE A 94 0.51 37.46 35.85
CA PHE A 94 1.50 38.53 35.98
C PHE A 94 1.03 39.83 35.33
N ALA A 95 0.46 39.78 34.12
CA ALA A 95 -0.16 40.94 33.48
C ALA A 95 -1.33 41.52 34.30
N ARG A 96 -2.11 40.66 34.99
CA ARG A 96 -3.20 41.10 35.89
C ARG A 96 -2.67 41.71 37.19
N PHE A 97 -1.56 41.21 37.73
CA PHE A 97 -0.86 41.79 38.87
C PHE A 97 -0.22 43.15 38.50
N TYR A 98 0.47 43.23 37.35
CA TYR A 98 1.03 44.49 36.83
C TYR A 98 -0.04 45.54 36.53
N LYS A 99 -1.21 45.14 36.01
CA LYS A 99 -2.35 46.04 35.81
C LYS A 99 -2.88 46.64 37.13
N LYS A 100 -2.77 45.91 38.24
CA LYS A 100 -3.17 46.37 39.57
C LYS A 100 -2.20 47.42 40.14
N ASP A 101 -0.91 47.29 39.85
CA ASP A 101 0.13 48.20 40.33
C ASP A 101 0.29 49.46 39.43
N VAL A 102 0.08 49.33 38.11
CA VAL A 102 0.31 50.39 37.10
C VAL A 102 -0.84 51.41 37.00
N THR A 103 -2.05 51.08 37.47
CA THR A 103 -3.16 52.06 37.47
C THR A 103 -2.88 53.28 38.36
N SER A 104 -1.90 53.17 39.26
CA SER A 104 -1.50 54.25 40.18
C SER A 104 -0.29 55.06 39.69
N ALA A 105 0.46 54.58 38.67
CA ALA A 105 1.72 55.19 38.28
C ALA A 105 2.03 55.06 36.78
N SER A 106 1.99 56.21 36.09
CA SER A 106 2.80 56.50 34.90
C SER A 106 2.32 55.98 33.54
N THR A 107 1.45 56.81 32.94
CA THR A 107 0.96 56.83 31.54
C THR A 107 2.04 56.90 30.45
N ILE A 108 3.33 56.95 30.79
CA ILE A 108 4.44 57.17 29.81
C ILE A 108 5.13 55.84 29.41
N GLY A 109 5.05 54.79 30.25
CA GLY A 109 5.66 53.48 29.94
C GLY A 109 4.86 52.61 28.97
N GLU A 110 3.56 52.89 28.78
CA GLU A 110 2.65 52.06 27.98
C GLU A 110 2.98 52.07 26.48
N HIS A 111 3.49 53.18 25.95
CA HIS A 111 3.75 53.29 24.50
C HIS A 111 4.95 52.45 24.04
N VAL A 112 6.02 52.39 24.83
CA VAL A 112 7.25 51.66 24.45
C VAL A 112 7.07 50.14 24.61
N LEU A 113 6.37 49.70 25.65
CA LEU A 113 6.06 48.29 25.87
C LEU A 113 5.05 47.75 24.85
N ALA A 114 4.10 48.58 24.39
CA ALA A 114 3.17 48.20 23.32
C ALA A 114 3.87 48.07 21.95
N GLU A 115 4.91 48.86 21.68
CA GLU A 115 5.69 48.80 20.44
C GLU A 115 6.60 47.57 20.36
N GLU A 116 7.36 47.27 21.42
CA GLU A 116 8.20 46.06 21.45
C GLU A 116 7.35 44.76 21.46
N LEU A 117 6.26 44.74 22.25
CA LEU A 117 5.34 43.60 22.27
C LEU A 117 4.60 43.46 20.93
N GLY A 118 4.27 44.57 20.28
CA GLY A 118 3.67 44.61 18.95
C GLY A 118 4.60 44.05 17.87
N GLN A 119 5.89 44.39 17.90
CA GLN A 119 6.89 43.85 16.97
C GLN A 119 7.07 42.33 17.13
N GLY A 120 7.14 41.83 18.37
CA GLY A 120 7.28 40.39 18.63
C GLY A 120 6.06 39.58 18.18
N ILE A 121 4.85 40.13 18.29
CA ILE A 121 3.61 39.49 17.81
C ILE A 121 3.57 39.48 16.28
N LEU A 122 3.96 40.59 15.62
CA LEU A 122 4.04 40.68 14.16
C LEU A 122 5.02 39.68 13.55
N GLU A 123 6.18 39.47 14.17
CA GLU A 123 7.17 38.49 13.71
C GLU A 123 6.65 37.05 13.81
N ASN A 124 6.00 36.71 14.93
CA ASN A 124 5.40 35.39 15.13
C ASN A 124 4.24 35.12 14.18
N LEU A 125 3.38 36.11 13.93
CA LEU A 125 2.32 36.01 12.91
C LEU A 125 2.90 35.81 11.51
N HIS A 126 4.04 36.43 11.20
CA HIS A 126 4.70 36.26 9.91
C HIS A 126 5.25 34.83 9.75
N LYS A 127 5.92 34.31 10.78
CA LYS A 127 6.41 32.92 10.83
C LYS A 127 5.27 31.91 10.75
N ASP A 128 4.17 32.16 11.45
CA ASP A 128 2.98 31.31 11.41
C ASP A 128 2.30 31.34 10.04
N ARG A 129 2.21 32.52 9.40
CA ARG A 129 1.70 32.66 8.03
C ARG A 129 2.52 31.84 7.03
N GLU A 130 3.84 31.88 7.15
CA GLU A 130 4.74 31.14 6.28
C GLU A 130 4.59 29.61 6.47
N LYS A 131 4.46 29.18 7.73
CA LYS A 131 4.24 27.77 8.08
C LYS A 131 2.90 27.25 7.56
N ILE A 132 1.84 28.05 7.65
CA ILE A 132 0.52 27.74 7.10
C ILE A 132 0.56 27.68 5.57
N GLN A 133 1.27 28.60 4.91
CA GLN A 133 1.42 28.56 3.45
C GLN A 133 2.20 27.33 2.96
N ARG A 134 3.27 26.95 3.66
CA ARG A 134 4.04 25.75 3.31
C ARG A 134 3.22 24.46 3.49
N SER A 135 2.42 24.36 4.54
CA SER A 135 1.49 23.24 4.71
C SER A 135 0.39 23.22 3.63
N ARG A 136 -0.17 24.37 3.25
CA ARG A 136 -1.16 24.45 2.17
C ARG A 136 -0.59 24.05 0.80
N ALA A 137 0.65 24.42 0.50
CA ALA A 137 1.31 24.02 -0.75
C ALA A 137 1.51 22.50 -0.82
N ARG A 138 1.98 21.88 0.28
CA ARG A 138 2.16 20.42 0.38
C ARG A 138 0.84 19.65 0.28
N LEU A 139 -0.25 20.16 0.86
CA LEU A 139 -1.57 19.55 0.75
C LEU A 139 -2.11 19.61 -0.68
N ARG A 140 -1.94 20.74 -1.38
CA ARG A 140 -2.35 20.88 -2.77
C ARG A 140 -1.57 19.98 -3.73
N GLU A 141 -0.28 19.75 -3.46
CA GLU A 141 0.55 18.79 -4.20
C GLU A 141 0.14 17.34 -3.91
N THR A 142 -0.22 17.03 -2.67
CA THR A 142 -0.75 15.72 -2.28
C THR A 142 -2.11 15.45 -2.94
N ASP A 143 -3.01 16.42 -2.98
CA ASP A 143 -4.31 16.32 -3.65
C ASP A 143 -4.18 16.04 -5.16
N ALA A 144 -3.19 16.68 -5.82
CA ALA A 144 -2.90 16.44 -7.22
C ALA A 144 -2.35 15.00 -7.46
N GLY A 145 -1.50 14.49 -6.57
CA GLY A 145 -0.97 13.12 -6.64
C GLY A 145 -2.01 12.03 -6.35
N VAL A 146 -2.97 12.30 -5.46
CA VAL A 146 -4.05 11.37 -5.11
C VAL A 146 -5.04 11.18 -6.27
N GLY A 147 -5.36 12.23 -7.02
CA GLY A 147 -6.22 12.14 -8.21
C GLY A 147 -5.62 11.33 -9.36
N GLN A 148 -4.29 11.38 -9.53
CA GLN A 148 -3.57 10.62 -10.56
C GLN A 148 -3.45 9.13 -10.19
N SER A 149 -3.25 8.85 -8.91
CA SER A 149 -3.18 7.49 -8.37
C SER A 149 -4.52 6.75 -8.48
N SER A 150 -5.65 7.46 -8.34
CA SER A 150 -7.00 6.90 -8.47
C SER A 150 -7.30 6.30 -9.86
N ARG A 151 -6.75 6.88 -10.94
CA ARG A 151 -6.98 6.38 -12.31
C ARG A 151 -6.23 5.08 -12.60
N VAL A 152 -5.01 4.94 -12.08
CA VAL A 152 -4.22 3.71 -12.23
C VAL A 152 -4.76 2.60 -11.33
N LEU A 153 -5.16 2.94 -10.09
CA LEU A 153 -5.72 2.00 -9.13
C LEU A 153 -7.08 1.44 -9.58
N SER A 154 -7.91 2.24 -10.24
CA SER A 154 -9.20 1.78 -10.81
C SER A 154 -9.00 0.72 -11.91
N GLY A 155 -7.91 0.80 -12.68
CA GLY A 155 -7.53 -0.21 -13.68
C GLY A 155 -7.02 -1.50 -13.03
N MET A 156 -6.29 -1.39 -11.93
CA MET A 156 -5.81 -2.54 -11.13
C MET A 156 -6.97 -3.25 -10.40
N MET A 157 -7.92 -2.49 -9.84
CA MET A 157 -9.04 -3.05 -9.08
C MET A 157 -9.94 -3.96 -9.92
N ARG A 158 -10.20 -3.59 -11.17
CA ARG A 158 -11.03 -4.41 -12.08
C ARG A 158 -10.38 -5.76 -12.40
N ARG A 159 -9.04 -5.80 -12.55
CA ARG A 159 -8.30 -7.04 -12.85
C ARG A 159 -8.25 -7.99 -11.64
N ILE A 160 -8.13 -7.44 -10.43
CA ILE A 160 -8.12 -8.23 -9.18
C ILE A 160 -9.47 -8.94 -8.96
N ILE A 161 -10.59 -8.24 -9.19
CA ILE A 161 -11.93 -8.83 -9.07
C ILE A 161 -12.11 -9.98 -10.09
N GLN A 162 -11.71 -9.78 -11.34
CA GLN A 162 -11.83 -10.80 -12.39
C GLN A 162 -11.06 -12.09 -12.07
N ASN A 163 -9.80 -11.97 -11.65
CA ASN A 163 -8.99 -13.14 -11.27
C ASN A 163 -9.58 -13.90 -10.07
N ARG A 164 -10.16 -13.18 -9.11
CA ARG A 164 -10.80 -13.78 -7.94
C ARG A 164 -12.06 -14.58 -8.32
N ILE A 165 -12.88 -14.05 -9.23
CA ILE A 165 -14.09 -14.75 -9.72
C ILE A 165 -13.69 -16.02 -10.50
N LEU A 166 -12.64 -15.96 -11.33
CA LEU A 166 -12.15 -17.11 -12.10
C LEU A 166 -11.67 -18.24 -11.18
N MET A 167 -10.92 -17.91 -10.12
CA MET A 167 -10.48 -18.88 -9.11
C MET A 167 -11.66 -19.60 -8.42
N VAL A 168 -12.68 -18.84 -8.02
CA VAL A 168 -13.88 -19.43 -7.37
C VAL A 168 -14.64 -20.33 -8.34
N PHE A 169 -14.80 -19.91 -9.60
CA PHE A 169 -15.44 -20.72 -10.63
C PHE A 169 -14.70 -22.05 -10.86
N LEU A 170 -13.37 -22.03 -11.00
CA LEU A 170 -12.56 -23.23 -11.19
C LEU A 170 -12.70 -24.21 -10.00
N ALA A 171 -12.68 -23.69 -8.77
CA ALA A 171 -12.85 -24.51 -7.57
C ALA A 171 -14.21 -25.23 -7.53
N ILE A 172 -15.29 -24.54 -7.94
CA ILE A 172 -16.64 -25.13 -8.06
C ILE A 172 -16.65 -26.24 -9.12
N VAL A 173 -16.01 -26.01 -10.27
CA VAL A 173 -15.92 -27.03 -11.34
C VAL A 173 -15.19 -28.28 -10.85
N PHE A 174 -14.05 -28.13 -10.16
CA PHE A 174 -13.34 -29.27 -9.56
C PHE A 174 -14.20 -30.02 -8.55
N LEU A 175 -14.91 -29.31 -7.68
CA LEU A 175 -15.81 -29.92 -6.70
C LEU A 175 -16.91 -30.73 -7.40
N ALA A 176 -17.51 -30.18 -8.47
CA ALA A 176 -18.53 -30.86 -9.26
C ALA A 176 -17.99 -32.15 -9.90
N ILE A 177 -16.78 -32.13 -10.45
CA ILE A 177 -16.14 -33.32 -11.03
C ILE A 177 -15.95 -34.41 -9.96
N ILE A 178 -15.47 -34.03 -8.77
CA ILE A 178 -15.29 -34.98 -7.65
C ILE A 178 -16.64 -35.61 -7.26
N ILE A 179 -17.70 -34.81 -7.14
CA ILE A 179 -19.05 -35.30 -6.83
C ILE A 179 -19.54 -36.27 -7.91
N ILE A 180 -19.33 -35.96 -9.19
CA ILE A 180 -19.71 -36.83 -10.31
C ILE A 180 -18.97 -38.17 -10.25
N ILE A 181 -17.67 -38.16 -9.96
CA ILE A 181 -16.86 -39.38 -9.84
C ILE A 181 -17.38 -40.25 -8.68
N ILE A 182 -17.65 -39.65 -7.52
CA ILE A 182 -18.19 -40.36 -6.36
C ILE A 182 -19.55 -40.96 -6.70
N TYR A 183 -20.44 -40.21 -7.36
CA TYR A 183 -21.75 -40.71 -7.78
C TYR A 183 -21.63 -41.90 -8.74
N PHE A 184 -20.74 -41.84 -9.73
CA PHE A 184 -20.51 -42.94 -10.67
C PHE A 184 -19.89 -44.16 -9.98
N MET A 185 -18.95 -43.95 -9.05
CA MET A 185 -18.35 -45.03 -8.27
C MET A 185 -19.38 -45.73 -7.37
N ALA A 186 -20.25 -44.96 -6.72
CA ALA A 186 -21.31 -45.48 -5.87
C ALA A 186 -22.39 -46.22 -6.66
N LYS A 187 -22.75 -45.74 -7.86
CA LYS A 187 -23.74 -46.39 -8.74
C LYS A 187 -23.22 -47.66 -9.41
N LYS A 188 -21.91 -47.77 -9.65
CA LYS A 188 -21.29 -48.93 -10.31
C LYS A 188 -21.06 -50.11 -9.34
N LYS A 189 -21.25 -49.90 -8.04
CA LYS A 189 -21.14 -50.94 -7.00
C LYS A 189 -22.52 -51.44 -6.62
#